data_AF-X1SMQ7-F1
#
_entry.id   AF-X1SMQ7-F1
#
_cell.length_a   1.000
_cell.length_b   1.000
_cell.length_c   1.000
_cell.angle_alpha   90.00
_cell.angle_beta   90.00
_cell.angle_gamma   90.00
#
_symmetry.space_group_name_H-M   'P 1'
#
loop_
_entity.id
_entity.type
_entity.pdbx_description
1 polymer ?
#
loop_
_entity_poly.entity_id
_entity_poly.type
_entity_poly.pdbx_seq_one_letter_code
_entity_poly.pdbx_strand_id
1 'polypeptide(L)'
;MSILSSFYSTPVESFANDLVQIREFKAEKETIVNKPLGDIAFPKPCVVAAIIRAGGIIMPSAGELIKQDDRIYLVASREHMDELGERFAQPQRPAKSVIILGGGRVGFLVAEGLQRRGVLVKVVEGNINRCQEIAAKLEGAAVVQGDGTDRDFLIEQGVPSADAFVATTE
;
A
#
# COMPACT_ATOMS: atom_id res chain seq x y z
N MET A 1 1.60 -6.63 -8.30
CA MET A 1 2.30 -5.83 -7.26
C MET A 1 1.87 -4.38 -7.37
N SER A 2 0.96 -3.91 -6.52
CA SER A 2 0.73 -2.47 -6.41
C SER A 2 0.26 -2.12 -5.00
N ILE A 3 1.23 -1.80 -4.15
CA ILE A 3 1.00 -1.27 -2.80
C ILE A 3 0.20 0.03 -2.88
N LEU A 4 0.43 0.82 -3.93
CA LEU A 4 -0.26 2.08 -4.20
C LEU A 4 -1.64 1.92 -4.88
N SER A 5 -2.08 0.69 -5.18
CA SER A 5 -3.45 0.42 -5.65
C SER A 5 -4.37 -0.13 -4.58
N SER A 6 -3.80 -0.59 -3.48
CA SER A 6 -4.55 -1.25 -2.42
C SER A 6 -5.26 -0.20 -1.58
N PHE A 7 -6.49 -0.51 -1.17
CA PHE A 7 -7.19 0.26 -0.13
C PHE A 7 -6.51 0.12 1.25
N TYR A 8 -5.52 -0.76 1.38
CA TYR A 8 -4.84 -1.05 2.64
C TYR A 8 -3.34 -1.11 2.42
N SER A 9 -2.58 -0.40 3.27
CA SER A 9 -1.11 -0.44 3.27
C SER A 9 -0.63 -1.66 4.06
N THR A 10 -0.90 -2.84 3.55
CA THR A 10 -0.61 -4.12 4.20
C THR A 10 0.25 -4.97 3.27
N PRO A 11 1.23 -5.74 3.79
CA PRO A 11 1.92 -6.74 2.99
C PRO A 11 0.90 -7.65 2.28
N VAL A 12 1.11 -7.86 0.97
CA VAL A 12 0.27 -8.76 0.17
C VAL A 12 1.17 -9.82 -0.44
N GLU A 13 0.91 -11.07 -0.11
CA GLU A 13 1.49 -12.22 -0.81
C GLU A 13 0.41 -12.85 -1.69
N SER A 14 0.74 -13.07 -2.97
CA SER A 14 -0.17 -13.66 -3.95
C SER A 14 0.29 -15.08 -4.29
N PHE A 15 -0.66 -16.01 -4.31
CA PHE A 15 -0.45 -17.42 -4.65
C PHE A 15 -1.38 -17.84 -5.80
N ALA A 16 -1.12 -19.00 -6.40
CA ALA A 16 -1.96 -19.60 -7.43
C ALA A 16 -2.34 -18.60 -8.55
N ASN A 17 -1.34 -17.94 -9.16
CA ASN A 17 -1.56 -16.91 -10.19
C ASN A 17 -2.50 -15.77 -9.73
N ASP A 18 -2.35 -15.30 -8.49
CA ASP A 18 -3.10 -14.17 -7.91
C ASP A 18 -4.58 -14.47 -7.62
N LEU A 19 -4.98 -15.75 -7.65
CA LEU A 19 -6.32 -16.19 -7.24
C LEU A 19 -6.50 -16.15 -5.72
N VAL A 20 -5.42 -16.39 -4.97
CA VAL A 20 -5.41 -16.40 -3.50
C VAL A 20 -4.41 -15.38 -3.00
N GLN A 21 -4.81 -14.61 -1.99
CA GLN A 21 -3.97 -13.61 -1.34
C GLN A 21 -3.87 -13.87 0.15
N ILE A 22 -2.70 -13.59 0.71
CA ILE A 22 -2.48 -13.45 2.14
C ILE A 22 -2.28 -11.96 2.42
N ARG A 23 -3.07 -11.41 3.35
CA ARG A 23 -2.94 -10.03 3.82
C ARG A 23 -2.94 -9.97 5.33
N GLU A 24 -2.16 -9.04 5.86
CA GLU A 24 -2.12 -8.73 7.27
C GLU A 24 -3.05 -7.55 7.55
N PHE A 25 -3.90 -7.63 8.57
CA PHE A 25 -4.71 -6.50 9.01
C PHE A 25 -4.47 -6.22 10.49
N LYS A 26 -4.36 -4.93 10.82
CA LYS A 26 -4.25 -4.48 12.20
C LYS A 26 -5.64 -4.31 12.80
N ALA A 27 -5.86 -4.86 13.99
CA ALA A 27 -7.13 -4.77 14.70
C ALA A 27 -7.27 -3.39 15.40
N GLU A 28 -8.01 -2.49 14.77
CA GLU A 28 -8.22 -1.13 15.29
C GLU A 28 -9.71 -0.78 15.49
N LYS A 29 -10.63 -1.46 14.79
CA LYS A 29 -12.06 -1.19 14.90
C LYS A 29 -12.69 -1.86 16.12
N GLU A 30 -13.53 -1.12 16.83
CA GLU A 30 -14.36 -1.62 17.94
C GLU A 30 -15.28 -2.78 17.53
N THR A 31 -15.61 -2.90 16.24
CA THR A 31 -16.40 -4.01 15.71
C THR A 31 -15.68 -5.35 15.76
N ILE A 32 -14.36 -5.36 15.97
CA ILE A 32 -13.48 -6.54 15.99
C ILE A 32 -12.72 -6.66 17.30
N VAL A 33 -12.24 -5.54 17.85
CA VAL A 33 -11.51 -5.52 19.13
C VAL A 33 -12.40 -6.00 20.28
N ASN A 34 -11.82 -6.80 21.18
CA ASN A 34 -12.45 -7.46 22.32
C ASN A 34 -13.56 -8.46 21.98
N LYS A 35 -13.60 -8.97 20.73
CA LYS A 35 -14.51 -10.05 20.33
C LYS A 35 -13.77 -11.38 20.17
N PRO A 36 -14.41 -12.51 20.50
CA PRO A 36 -13.94 -13.82 20.09
C PRO A 36 -13.82 -13.92 18.57
N LEU A 37 -12.75 -14.56 18.08
CA LEU A 37 -12.54 -14.76 16.65
C LEU A 37 -13.72 -15.47 15.98
N GLY A 38 -14.36 -16.42 16.68
CA GLY A 38 -15.52 -17.15 16.19
C GLY A 38 -16.78 -16.30 16.00
N ASP A 39 -16.88 -15.15 16.66
CA ASP A 39 -18.02 -14.22 16.54
C ASP A 39 -17.85 -13.25 15.36
N ILE A 40 -16.68 -13.24 14.72
CA ILE A 40 -16.39 -12.41 13.55
C ILE A 40 -16.82 -13.17 12.29
N ALA A 41 -17.77 -12.61 11.56
CA ALA A 41 -18.23 -13.17 10.29
C ALA A 41 -17.22 -12.87 9.17
N PHE A 42 -16.63 -13.92 8.61
CA PHE A 42 -15.74 -13.84 7.44
C PHE A 42 -16.44 -14.35 6.17
N PRO A 43 -16.34 -13.66 5.02
CA PRO A 43 -16.74 -14.20 3.73
C PRO A 43 -16.00 -15.51 3.44
N LYS A 44 -16.64 -16.43 2.72
CA LYS A 44 -16.02 -17.70 2.34
C LYS A 44 -15.66 -17.68 0.85
N PRO A 45 -14.48 -18.17 0.45
CA PRO A 45 -13.46 -18.81 1.28
C PRO A 45 -12.52 -17.80 1.96
N CYS A 46 -12.43 -17.86 3.29
CA CYS A 46 -11.46 -17.12 4.10
C CYS A 46 -10.97 -17.99 5.25
N VAL A 47 -9.67 -17.91 5.53
CA VAL A 47 -9.01 -18.58 6.66
C VAL A 47 -8.20 -17.53 7.40
N VAL A 48 -8.38 -17.45 8.72
CA VAL A 48 -7.44 -16.74 9.59
C VAL A 48 -6.26 -17.70 9.80
N ALA A 49 -5.08 -17.34 9.29
CA ALA A 49 -3.90 -18.19 9.35
C ALA A 49 -3.14 -18.02 10.68
N ALA A 50 -3.03 -16.78 11.16
CA ALA A 50 -2.30 -16.47 12.38
C ALA A 50 -2.76 -15.13 12.98
N ILE A 51 -2.57 -14.98 14.29
CA ILE A 51 -2.67 -13.70 15.00
C ILE A 51 -1.28 -13.42 15.61
N ILE A 52 -0.71 -12.24 15.37
CA ILE A 52 0.55 -11.83 15.98
C ILE A 52 0.28 -10.72 17.00
N ARG A 53 0.73 -10.93 18.23
CA ARG A 53 0.55 -10.01 19.36
C ARG A 53 1.82 -9.99 20.22
N ALA A 54 2.48 -8.82 20.31
CA ALA A 54 3.54 -8.36 21.24
C ALA A 54 4.59 -9.36 21.85
N GLY A 55 4.57 -10.64 21.51
CA GLY A 55 5.24 -11.72 22.21
C GLY A 55 5.16 -13.08 21.49
N GLY A 56 4.49 -13.16 20.33
CA GLY A 56 4.57 -14.34 19.48
C GLY A 56 3.42 -14.49 18.49
N ILE A 57 3.40 -15.66 17.87
CA ILE A 57 2.33 -16.12 16.99
C ILE A 57 1.31 -16.87 17.84
N ILE A 58 0.05 -16.49 17.69
CA ILE A 58 -1.11 -17.13 18.30
C ILE A 58 -1.84 -17.91 17.20
N MET A 59 -2.05 -19.21 17.44
CA MET A 59 -2.83 -20.04 16.53
C MET A 59 -4.31 -19.68 16.63
N PRO A 60 -4.98 -19.37 15.51
CA PRO A 60 -6.37 -18.94 15.53
C PRO A 60 -7.30 -20.03 16.07
N SER A 61 -8.11 -19.67 17.06
CA SER A 61 -9.16 -20.54 17.61
C SER A 61 -10.42 -19.71 17.86
N ALA A 62 -11.60 -20.34 17.83
CA ALA A 62 -12.88 -19.63 17.93
C ALA A 62 -13.00 -18.77 19.20
N GLY A 63 -12.38 -19.20 20.31
CA GLY A 63 -12.41 -18.49 21.59
C GLY A 63 -11.32 -17.43 21.76
N GLU A 64 -10.38 -17.27 20.82
CA GLU A 64 -9.32 -16.26 20.94
C GLU A 64 -9.94 -14.87 20.86
N LEU A 65 -9.75 -14.06 21.91
CA LEU A 65 -10.19 -12.67 21.93
C LEU A 65 -9.22 -11.83 21.13
N ILE A 66 -9.71 -11.14 20.10
CA ILE A 66 -8.92 -10.16 19.37
C ILE A 66 -8.68 -8.94 20.26
N LYS A 67 -7.42 -8.52 20.38
CA LYS A 67 -7.03 -7.34 21.15
C LYS A 67 -6.64 -6.20 20.21
N GLN A 68 -6.66 -4.99 20.75
CA GLN A 68 -6.15 -3.82 20.05
C GLN A 68 -4.71 -4.06 19.60
N ASP A 69 -4.40 -3.63 18.38
CA ASP A 69 -3.10 -3.77 17.72
C ASP A 69 -2.68 -5.19 17.34
N ASP A 70 -3.55 -6.20 17.51
CA ASP A 70 -3.31 -7.53 16.94
C ASP A 70 -3.12 -7.43 15.42
N ARG A 71 -2.13 -8.17 14.89
CA ARG A 71 -1.91 -8.30 13.44
C ARG A 71 -2.47 -9.65 13.00
N ILE A 72 -3.55 -9.62 12.23
CA ILE A 72 -4.32 -10.79 11.83
C ILE A 72 -3.98 -11.12 10.38
N TYR A 73 -3.47 -12.32 10.13
CA TYR A 73 -3.14 -12.79 8.78
C TYR A 73 -4.33 -13.56 8.21
N LEU A 74 -4.90 -13.01 7.15
CA LEU A 74 -6.04 -13.58 6.44
C LEU A 74 -5.61 -14.14 5.09
N VAL A 75 -6.08 -15.34 4.80
CA VAL A 75 -5.95 -15.99 3.49
C VAL A 75 -7.34 -16.02 2.87
N ALA A 76 -7.49 -15.42 1.70
CA ALA A 76 -8.77 -15.42 0.98
C ALA A 76 -8.56 -15.33 -0.53
N SER A 77 -9.59 -15.66 -1.29
CA SER A 77 -9.63 -15.36 -2.72
C SER A 77 -9.55 -13.85 -2.96
N ARG A 78 -8.89 -13.43 -4.05
CA ARG A 78 -8.71 -12.02 -4.40
C ARG A 78 -9.99 -11.19 -4.36
N GLU A 79 -11.10 -11.75 -4.86
CA GLU A 79 -12.40 -11.06 -4.96
C GLU A 79 -13.02 -10.71 -3.60
N HIS A 80 -12.69 -11.46 -2.54
CA HIS A 80 -13.23 -11.26 -1.19
C HIS A 80 -12.29 -10.43 -0.29
N MET A 81 -11.05 -10.18 -0.72
CA MET A 81 -10.01 -9.60 0.13
C MET A 81 -10.25 -8.11 0.44
N ASP A 82 -10.88 -7.38 -0.48
CA ASP A 82 -11.17 -5.96 -0.25
C ASP A 82 -12.36 -5.78 0.71
N GLU A 83 -13.41 -6.62 0.60
CA GLU A 83 -14.52 -6.68 1.58
C GLU A 83 -14.00 -7.06 2.98
N LEU A 84 -13.06 -8.01 3.06
CA LEU A 84 -12.42 -8.39 4.31
C LEU A 84 -11.71 -7.20 4.94
N GLY A 85 -10.91 -6.46 4.15
CA GLY A 85 -10.17 -5.31 4.67
C GLY A 85 -11.08 -4.25 5.29
N GLU A 86 -12.29 -4.06 4.77
CA GLU A 86 -13.23 -3.06 5.31
C GLU A 86 -13.69 -3.41 6.72
N ARG A 87 -13.61 -4.68 7.12
CA ARG A 87 -13.98 -5.10 8.48
C ARG A 87 -12.89 -4.78 9.50
N PHE A 88 -11.63 -4.85 9.10
CA PHE A 88 -10.48 -4.68 10.01
C PHE A 88 -9.94 -3.25 10.02
N ALA A 89 -9.87 -2.62 8.86
CA ALA A 89 -9.30 -1.30 8.69
C ALA A 89 -10.29 -0.38 7.97
N GLN A 90 -10.11 0.93 8.11
CA GLN A 90 -10.77 1.85 7.19
C GLN A 90 -10.07 1.75 5.84
N PRO A 91 -10.79 1.56 4.72
CA PRO A 91 -10.17 1.63 3.40
C PRO A 91 -9.51 3.00 3.25
N GLN A 92 -8.19 3.01 3.10
CA GLN A 92 -7.48 4.18 2.67
C GLN A 92 -7.86 4.45 1.22
N ARG A 93 -8.12 5.73 0.92
CA ARG A 93 -8.43 6.12 -0.46
C ARG A 93 -7.19 5.80 -1.31
N PRO A 94 -7.36 5.19 -2.50
CA PRO A 94 -6.25 4.97 -3.42
C PRO A 94 -5.54 6.30 -3.68
N ALA A 95 -4.21 6.29 -3.64
CA ALA A 95 -3.41 7.49 -3.89
C ALA A 95 -3.77 8.07 -5.27
N LYS A 96 -4.18 9.33 -5.30
CA LYS A 96 -4.49 10.07 -6.53
C LYS A 96 -3.32 10.93 -6.98
N SER A 97 -2.41 11.26 -6.06
CA SER A 97 -1.21 12.06 -6.30
C SER A 97 0.01 11.40 -5.67
N VAL A 98 1.07 11.21 -6.45
CA VAL A 98 2.31 10.58 -6.01
C VAL A 98 3.50 11.40 -6.47
N ILE A 99 4.41 11.69 -5.54
CA ILE A 99 5.72 12.27 -5.85
C ILE A 99 6.77 11.16 -5.77
N ILE A 100 7.54 11.02 -6.84
CA ILE A 100 8.62 10.04 -6.96
C ILE A 100 9.94 10.80 -6.96
N LEU A 101 10.80 10.53 -5.98
CA LEU A 101 12.17 11.00 -5.95
C LEU A 101 13.08 9.93 -6.57
N GLY A 102 13.82 10.32 -7.61
CA GLY A 102 14.64 9.42 -8.42
C GLY A 102 13.90 8.99 -9.69
N GLY A 103 14.44 9.34 -10.84
CA GLY A 103 13.98 9.01 -12.18
C GLY A 103 14.74 7.83 -12.82
N GLY A 104 15.48 7.06 -12.04
CA GLY A 104 16.18 5.85 -12.48
C GLY A 104 15.25 4.78 -13.06
N ARG A 105 15.75 3.56 -13.23
CA ARG A 105 14.94 2.46 -13.81
C ARG A 105 13.67 2.17 -12.99
N VAL A 106 13.80 2.08 -11.67
CA VAL A 106 12.67 1.78 -10.78
C VAL A 106 11.68 2.94 -10.76
N GLY A 107 12.15 4.16 -10.50
CA GLY A 107 11.29 5.36 -10.48
C GLY A 107 10.52 5.56 -11.78
N PHE A 108 11.15 5.36 -12.94
CA PHE A 108 10.48 5.41 -14.24
C PHE A 108 9.35 4.38 -14.37
N LEU A 109 9.61 3.11 -14.03
CA LEU A 109 8.61 2.04 -14.13
C LEU A 109 7.43 2.25 -13.17
N VAL A 110 7.72 2.76 -11.97
CA VAL A 110 6.68 3.14 -11.00
C VAL A 110 5.85 4.30 -11.56
N ALA A 111 6.49 5.34 -12.08
CA ALA A 111 5.82 6.49 -12.68
C ALA A 111 4.90 6.08 -13.84
N GLU A 112 5.42 5.26 -14.77
CA GLU A 112 4.66 4.76 -15.92
C GLU A 112 3.43 3.94 -15.48
N GLY A 113 3.62 3.01 -14.54
CA GLY A 113 2.54 2.16 -14.05
C GLY A 113 1.44 2.94 -13.32
N LEU A 114 1.82 3.98 -12.57
CA LEU A 114 0.87 4.85 -11.87
C LEU A 114 0.13 5.78 -12.83
N GLN A 115 0.83 6.39 -13.79
CA GLN A 115 0.21 7.26 -14.81
C GLN A 115 -0.86 6.51 -15.62
N ARG A 116 -0.57 5.28 -16.04
CA ARG A 116 -1.54 4.43 -16.78
C ARG A 116 -2.83 4.15 -15.98
N ARG A 117 -2.79 4.31 -14.67
CA ARG A 117 -3.93 4.12 -13.76
C ARG A 117 -4.64 5.43 -13.41
N GLY A 118 -4.26 6.54 -14.05
CA GLY A 118 -4.86 7.86 -13.84
C GLY A 118 -4.38 8.56 -12.57
N VAL A 119 -3.27 8.12 -11.98
CA VAL A 119 -2.65 8.78 -10.83
C VAL A 119 -1.84 9.98 -11.33
N LEU A 120 -1.96 11.13 -10.65
CA LEU A 120 -1.13 12.30 -10.90
C LEU A 120 0.28 12.04 -10.38
N VAL A 121 1.25 11.97 -11.28
CA VAL A 121 2.65 11.66 -10.93
C VAL A 121 3.52 12.88 -11.14
N LYS A 122 4.36 13.20 -10.15
CA LYS A 122 5.49 14.13 -10.30
C LYS A 122 6.79 13.37 -10.02
N VAL A 123 7.75 13.44 -10.93
CA VAL A 123 9.08 12.84 -10.79
C VAL A 123 10.10 13.95 -10.52
N VAL A 124 10.83 13.82 -9.42
CA VAL A 124 12.00 14.65 -9.08
C VAL A 124 13.26 13.87 -9.42
N GLU A 125 14.12 14.43 -10.27
CA GLU A 125 15.35 13.78 -10.74
C GLU A 125 16.50 14.80 -10.79
N GLY A 126 17.70 14.43 -10.35
CA GLY A 126 18.83 15.36 -10.29
C GLY A 126 19.50 15.59 -11.65
N ASN A 127 19.51 14.57 -12.51
CA ASN A 127 20.16 14.62 -13.81
C ASN A 127 19.23 15.18 -14.90
N ILE A 128 19.59 16.34 -15.47
CA ILE A 128 18.78 17.01 -16.50
C ILE A 128 18.55 16.16 -17.76
N ASN A 129 19.54 15.40 -18.23
CA ASN A 129 19.38 14.54 -19.41
C ASN A 129 18.35 13.45 -19.11
N ARG A 130 18.41 12.89 -17.90
CA ARG A 130 17.43 11.90 -17.45
C ARG A 130 16.03 12.51 -17.31
N CYS A 131 15.90 13.73 -16.81
CA CYS A 131 14.62 14.43 -16.78
C CYS A 131 14.00 14.53 -18.19
N GLN A 132 14.80 14.92 -19.19
CA GLN A 132 14.35 15.03 -20.57
C GLN A 132 13.90 13.69 -21.15
N GLU A 133 14.65 12.61 -20.89
CA GLU A 133 14.27 11.25 -21.30
C GLU A 133 12.92 10.81 -20.72
N ILE A 134 12.69 11.10 -19.43
CA ILE A 134 11.45 10.74 -18.74
C ILE A 134 10.29 11.57 -19.29
N ALA A 135 10.48 12.88 -19.42
CA ALA A 135 9.46 13.80 -19.93
C ALA A 135 9.03 13.45 -21.36
N ALA A 136 9.97 12.99 -22.19
CA ALA A 136 9.67 12.54 -23.55
C ALA A 136 8.86 11.24 -23.61
N LYS A 137 8.88 10.43 -22.54
CA LYS A 137 8.20 9.12 -22.48
C LYS A 137 6.91 9.14 -21.67
N LEU A 138 6.80 10.04 -20.69
CA LEU A 138 5.68 10.13 -19.76
C LEU A 138 4.89 11.42 -20.01
N GLU A 139 3.96 11.38 -20.97
CA GLU A 139 3.16 12.54 -21.38
C GLU A 139 2.25 13.11 -20.27
N GLY A 140 1.94 12.31 -19.24
CA GLY A 140 1.03 12.69 -18.15
C GLY A 140 1.71 12.95 -16.80
N ALA A 141 3.05 12.88 -16.74
CA ALA A 141 3.80 13.08 -15.51
C ALA A 141 4.55 14.41 -15.55
N ALA A 142 4.49 15.16 -14.46
CA ALA A 142 5.37 16.32 -14.28
C ALA A 142 6.79 15.83 -13.96
N VAL A 143 7.81 16.35 -14.66
CA VAL A 143 9.22 16.01 -14.38
C VAL A 143 9.95 17.28 -13.98
N VAL A 144 10.56 17.28 -12.80
CA VAL A 144 11.25 18.43 -12.22
C VAL A 144 12.68 18.05 -11.91
N GLN A 145 13.61 18.90 -12.34
CA GLN A 145 15.01 18.74 -11.95
C GLN A 145 15.20 19.26 -10.52
N GLY A 146 15.81 18.48 -9.63
CA GLY A 146 16.11 18.95 -8.28
C GLY A 146 16.86 17.96 -7.41
N ASP A 147 17.33 18.46 -6.27
CA ASP A 147 18.00 17.68 -5.24
C ASP A 147 16.98 17.13 -4.24
N GLY A 148 16.98 15.82 -4.06
CA GLY A 148 16.09 15.14 -3.11
C GLY A 148 16.47 15.33 -1.64
N THR A 149 17.61 15.94 -1.35
CA THR A 149 18.07 16.23 0.01
C THR A 149 17.66 17.63 0.49
N ASP A 150 17.20 18.49 -0.42
CA ASP A 150 16.72 19.83 -0.10
C ASP A 150 15.26 19.78 0.38
N ARG A 151 15.09 19.97 1.69
CA ARG A 151 13.78 19.97 2.35
C ARG A 151 12.87 21.07 1.83
N ASP A 152 13.38 22.28 1.64
CA ASP A 152 12.55 23.43 1.27
C ASP A 152 12.08 23.28 -0.17
N PHE A 153 12.97 22.80 -1.06
CA PHE A 153 12.60 22.38 -2.41
C PHE A 153 11.50 21.30 -2.41
N LEU A 154 11.63 20.24 -1.60
CA LEU A 154 10.62 19.18 -1.53
C LEU A 154 9.25 19.70 -1.04
N ILE A 155 9.25 20.65 -0.09
CA ILE A 155 8.03 21.32 0.36
C ILE A 155 7.40 22.10 -0.78
N GLU A 156 8.17 22.90 -1.51
CA GLU A 156 7.70 23.64 -2.69
C GLU A 156 7.16 22.72 -3.79
N GLN A 157 7.74 21.53 -3.95
CA GLN A 157 7.25 20.54 -4.91
C GLN A 157 5.94 19.85 -4.48
N GLY A 158 5.44 20.11 -3.28
CA GLY A 158 4.14 19.63 -2.82
C GLY A 158 4.18 18.28 -2.12
N VAL A 159 5.35 17.84 -1.63
CA VAL A 159 5.48 16.62 -0.79
C VAL A 159 4.49 16.61 0.38
N PRO A 160 4.27 17.71 1.12
CA PRO A 160 3.31 17.72 2.23
C PRO A 160 1.85 17.46 1.84
N SER A 161 1.50 17.69 0.57
CA SER A 161 0.13 17.58 0.06
C SER A 161 -0.12 16.35 -0.82
N ALA A 162 0.93 15.58 -1.16
CA ALA A 162 0.80 14.38 -1.96
C ALA A 162 0.22 13.22 -1.13
N ASP A 163 -0.54 12.34 -1.76
CA ASP A 163 -1.08 11.15 -1.08
C ASP A 163 0.02 10.13 -0.76
N ALA A 164 1.09 10.09 -1.57
CA ALA A 164 2.26 9.28 -1.30
C ALA A 164 3.56 9.91 -1.84
N PHE A 165 4.66 9.56 -1.17
CA PHE A 165 6.02 9.88 -1.58
C PHE A 165 6.81 8.57 -1.75
N VAL A 166 7.53 8.44 -2.87
CA VAL A 166 8.31 7.23 -3.19
C VAL A 166 9.75 7.63 -3.50
N ALA A 167 10.69 7.23 -2.65
CA ALA A 167 12.11 7.40 -2.93
C ALA A 167 12.67 6.14 -3.62
N THR A 168 13.29 6.32 -4.78
CA THR A 168 13.89 5.25 -5.60
C THR A 168 15.32 5.58 -6.03
N THR A 169 15.99 6.46 -5.29
CA THR A 169 17.40 6.80 -5.46
C THR A 169 18.30 5.75 -4.81
N GLU A 170 19.49 5.54 -5.37
CA GLU A 170 20.58 4.77 -4.74
C GLU A 170 21.52 5.69 -3.96
#